data_AF-A0A016SWJ2-F1
#
_entry.id   AF-A0A016SWJ2-F1
#
_cell.length_a   1.000
_cell.length_b   1.000
_cell.length_c   1.000
_cell.angle_alpha   90.00
_cell.angle_beta   90.00
_cell.angle_gamma   90.00
#
_symmetry.space_group_name_H-M   'P 1'
#
loop_
_entity.id
_entity.type
_entity.pdbx_description
1 polymer ?
#
loop_
_entity_poly.entity_id
_entity_poly.type
_entity_poly.pdbx_seq_one_letter_code
_entity_poly.pdbx_strand_id
1 'polypeptide(L)'
;MTASDLETYPLHKAAFFNDVQSISQLIKAGRSLYEQDMHGNTALHISTMLGHREATALLLAHNAPVKVKNCDGWNPLMEAVSYGDRQIITEMLRKLKAQSRTGISSRKPHLIKMMEDIGDFYLELKWDFQSWIPLLSRMLPSDVCQIYKKGTQLRMDTTLADFK
;
A
#
# COMPACT_ATOMS: atom_id res chain seq x y z
N MET A 1 12.06 24.45 -0.70
CA MET A 1 13.13 24.12 -1.67
C MET A 1 13.95 25.37 -1.92
N THR A 2 15.22 25.34 -1.55
CA THR A 2 16.19 26.37 -1.92
C THR A 2 16.62 26.18 -3.39
N ALA A 3 17.28 27.18 -4.00
CA ALA A 3 17.71 27.10 -5.39
C ALA A 3 18.66 25.90 -5.68
N SER A 4 19.46 25.48 -4.69
CA SER A 4 20.35 24.31 -4.80
C SER A 4 19.60 22.97 -4.77
N ASP A 5 18.47 22.90 -4.06
CA ASP A 5 17.65 21.68 -3.99
C ASP A 5 16.98 21.39 -5.34
N LEU A 6 16.65 22.44 -6.09
CA LEU A 6 16.04 22.36 -7.41
C LEU A 6 16.98 21.82 -8.50
N GLU A 7 18.31 22.00 -8.35
CA GLU A 7 19.30 21.41 -9.26
C GLU A 7 19.58 19.93 -8.97
N THR A 8 19.49 19.54 -7.70
CA THR A 8 19.79 18.17 -7.26
C THR A 8 18.67 17.18 -7.63
N TYR A 9 17.42 17.62 -7.62
CA TYR A 9 16.24 16.78 -7.85
C TYR A 9 15.45 17.23 -9.09
N PRO A 10 15.93 16.94 -10.32
CA PRO A 10 15.33 17.46 -11.56
C PRO A 10 13.90 16.96 -11.79
N LEU A 11 13.58 15.73 -11.37
CA LEU A 11 12.24 15.16 -11.50
C LEU A 11 11.24 15.83 -10.54
N HIS A 12 11.67 16.14 -9.31
CA HIS A 12 10.86 16.89 -8.33
C HIS A 12 10.63 18.32 -8.79
N LYS A 13 11.65 18.97 -9.36
CA LYS A 13 11.51 20.29 -10.00
C LYS A 13 10.46 20.27 -11.12
N ALA A 14 10.54 19.29 -12.02
CA ALA A 14 9.58 19.17 -13.12
C ALA A 14 8.15 18.90 -12.59
N ALA A 15 8.02 18.06 -11.55
CA ALA A 15 6.75 17.83 -10.86
C ALA A 15 6.22 19.09 -10.18
N PHE A 16 7.08 19.91 -9.57
CA PHE A 16 6.72 21.17 -8.92
C PHE A 16 6.17 22.21 -9.90
N PHE A 17 6.70 22.28 -11.12
CA PHE A 17 6.25 23.22 -12.16
C PHE A 17 5.14 22.66 -13.07
N ASN A 18 4.62 21.46 -12.78
CA ASN A 18 3.71 20.71 -13.67
C ASN A 18 4.27 20.56 -15.11
N ASP A 19 5.59 20.46 -15.26
CA ASP A 19 6.27 20.35 -16.56
C ASP A 19 6.27 18.89 -17.02
N VAL A 20 5.15 18.48 -17.61
CA VAL A 20 4.92 17.13 -18.15
C VAL A 20 5.97 16.73 -19.18
N GLN A 21 6.49 17.70 -19.95
CA GLN A 21 7.47 17.41 -21.00
C GLN A 21 8.82 17.05 -20.39
N SER A 22 9.29 17.83 -19.41
CA SER A 22 10.50 17.50 -18.67
C SER A 22 10.37 16.19 -17.89
N ILE A 23 9.20 15.93 -17.26
CA ILE A 23 8.93 14.64 -16.61
C ILE A 23 9.09 13.49 -17.61
N SER A 24 8.48 13.60 -18.80
CA SER A 24 8.57 12.56 -19.83
C SER A 24 10.02 12.32 -20.29
N GLN A 25 10.79 13.40 -20.50
CA GLN A 25 12.20 13.32 -20.90
C GLN A 25 13.06 12.66 -19.81
N LEU A 26 12.88 13.04 -18.55
CA LEU A 26 13.63 12.49 -17.42
C LEU A 26 13.32 11.00 -17.19
N ILE A 27 12.07 10.58 -17.35
CA ILE A 27 11.68 9.18 -17.30
C ILE A 27 12.35 8.39 -18.45
N LYS A 28 12.36 8.94 -19.67
CA LYS A 28 13.03 8.32 -20.82
C LYS A 28 14.55 8.22 -20.63
N ALA A 29 15.14 9.18 -19.93
CA ALA A 29 16.55 9.16 -19.55
C ALA A 29 16.86 8.15 -18.43
N GLY A 30 15.87 7.39 -17.94
CA GLY A 30 16.04 6.35 -16.93
C GLY A 30 16.11 6.88 -15.50
N ARG A 31 15.63 8.11 -15.23
CA ARG A 31 15.61 8.63 -13.87
C ARG A 31 14.65 7.82 -12.99
N SER A 32 15.09 7.52 -11.77
CA SER A 32 14.30 6.74 -10.81
C SER A 32 13.07 7.53 -10.33
N LEU A 33 11.90 6.89 -10.37
CA LEU A 33 10.67 7.40 -9.76
C LEU A 33 10.61 7.18 -8.24
N TYR A 34 11.57 6.45 -7.68
CA TYR A 34 11.70 6.16 -6.25
C TYR A 34 12.58 7.17 -5.51
N GLU A 35 13.23 8.07 -6.23
CA GLU A 35 14.09 9.07 -5.62
C GLU A 35 13.29 9.98 -4.67
N GLN A 36 13.84 10.18 -3.48
CA GLN A 36 13.27 11.02 -2.44
C GLN A 36 14.13 12.28 -2.27
N ASP A 37 13.48 13.43 -2.10
CA ASP A 37 14.17 14.67 -1.75
C ASP A 37 14.57 14.68 -0.26
N MET A 38 15.12 15.81 0.18
CA MET A 38 15.52 16.05 1.57
C MET A 38 14.38 15.93 2.61
N HIS A 39 13.12 15.97 2.17
CA HIS A 39 11.93 15.80 3.00
C HIS A 39 11.32 14.38 2.86
N GLY A 40 12.00 13.48 2.17
CA GLY A 40 11.47 12.15 1.87
C GLY A 40 10.40 12.14 0.78
N ASN A 41 10.11 13.28 0.14
CA ASN A 41 9.08 13.35 -0.88
C ASN A 41 9.61 12.76 -2.19
N THR A 42 8.80 11.96 -2.86
CA THR A 42 9.02 11.59 -4.26
C THR A 42 8.42 12.66 -5.18
N ALA A 43 8.78 12.65 -6.46
CA ALA A 43 8.14 13.54 -7.45
C ALA A 43 6.60 13.40 -7.46
N LEU A 44 6.07 12.21 -7.15
CA LEU A 44 4.63 11.98 -7.03
C LEU A 44 4.02 12.65 -5.79
N HIS A 45 4.73 12.77 -4.67
CA HIS A 45 4.26 13.56 -3.53
C HIS A 45 4.11 15.03 -3.95
N ILE A 46 5.15 15.59 -4.59
CA ILE A 46 5.18 16.99 -5.00
C ILE A 46 4.03 17.31 -5.96
N SER A 47 3.85 16.53 -7.03
CA SER A 47 2.76 16.77 -7.99
C SER A 47 1.37 16.63 -7.35
N THR A 48 1.22 15.70 -6.40
CA THR A 48 -0.06 15.45 -5.72
C THR A 48 -0.40 16.55 -4.73
N MET A 49 0.57 16.97 -3.91
CA MET A 49 0.41 18.03 -2.90
C MET A 49 0.01 19.37 -3.54
N LEU A 50 0.55 19.65 -4.73
CA LEU A 50 0.25 20.86 -5.50
C LEU A 50 -0.99 20.73 -6.39
N GLY A 51 -1.67 19.59 -6.39
CA GLY A 51 -2.87 19.36 -7.21
C GLY A 51 -2.60 19.31 -8.72
N HIS A 52 -1.36 19.05 -9.13
CA HIS A 52 -0.94 18.99 -10.53
C HIS A 52 -1.38 17.66 -11.17
N ARG A 53 -2.57 17.68 -11.76
CA ARG A 53 -3.24 16.50 -12.32
C ARG A 53 -2.45 15.85 -13.44
N GLU A 54 -1.91 16.64 -14.36
CA GLU A 54 -1.22 16.14 -15.55
C GLU A 54 0.10 15.45 -15.17
N ALA A 55 0.93 16.11 -14.35
CA ALA A 55 2.15 15.51 -13.81
C ALA A 55 1.84 14.25 -12.98
N THR A 56 0.82 14.29 -12.12
CA THR A 56 0.42 13.14 -11.29
C THR A 56 -0.03 11.96 -12.16
N ALA A 57 -0.87 12.20 -13.16
CA ALA A 57 -1.33 11.18 -14.08
C ALA A 57 -0.17 10.56 -14.87
N LEU A 58 0.77 11.37 -15.36
CA LEU A 58 1.95 10.88 -16.09
C LEU A 58 2.84 10.01 -15.19
N LEU A 59 3.14 10.47 -13.98
CA LEU A 59 3.95 9.70 -13.03
C LEU A 59 3.28 8.36 -12.67
N LEU A 60 1.97 8.37 -12.43
CA LEU A 60 1.20 7.14 -12.18
C LEU A 60 1.16 6.22 -13.40
N ALA A 61 1.05 6.75 -14.61
CA ALA A 61 1.10 5.97 -15.85
C ALA A 61 2.43 5.20 -15.96
N HIS A 62 3.54 5.81 -15.56
CA HIS A 62 4.87 5.21 -15.51
C HIS A 62 5.17 4.41 -14.22
N ASN A 63 4.13 4.02 -13.46
CA ASN A 63 4.23 3.19 -12.26
C ASN A 63 5.06 3.81 -11.11
N ALA A 64 4.99 5.14 -10.93
CA ALA A 64 5.53 5.79 -9.74
C ALA A 64 5.00 5.12 -8.45
N PRO A 65 5.83 5.00 -7.40
CA PRO A 65 5.48 4.27 -6.19
C PRO A 65 4.48 5.04 -5.35
N VAL A 66 3.33 4.41 -5.03
CA VAL A 66 2.25 5.06 -4.25
C VAL A 66 2.29 4.72 -2.75
N LYS A 67 3.23 3.86 -2.32
CA LYS A 67 3.37 3.40 -0.92
C LYS A 67 4.57 4.02 -0.19
N VAL A 68 5.46 4.71 -0.89
CA VAL A 68 6.64 5.35 -0.28
C VAL A 68 6.16 6.41 0.69
N LYS A 69 6.77 6.47 1.87
CA LYS A 69 6.46 7.47 2.88
C LYS A 69 7.53 8.55 2.90
N ASN A 70 7.10 9.81 3.02
CA ASN A 70 7.98 10.94 3.29
C ASN A 70 8.38 11.00 4.77
N CYS A 71 9.16 12.01 5.15
CA CYS A 71 9.64 12.18 6.53
C CYS A 71 8.51 12.35 7.56
N ASP A 72 7.36 12.87 7.14
CA ASP A 72 6.16 13.01 7.99
C ASP A 72 5.38 11.69 8.10
N GLY A 73 5.80 10.63 7.41
CA GLY A 73 5.15 9.32 7.39
C GLY A 73 3.97 9.21 6.43
N TRP A 74 3.74 10.24 5.62
CA TRP A 74 2.67 10.31 4.64
C TRP A 74 3.12 9.68 3.33
N ASN A 75 2.20 8.95 2.68
CA ASN A 75 2.41 8.49 1.31
C ASN A 75 1.62 9.37 0.33
N PRO A 76 1.87 9.29 -1.00
CA PRO A 76 1.18 10.13 -1.97
C PRO A 76 -0.35 9.99 -1.94
N LEU A 77 -0.88 8.83 -1.50
CA LEU A 77 -2.33 8.64 -1.42
C LEU A 77 -2.91 9.42 -0.24
N MET A 78 -2.21 9.51 0.88
CA MET A 78 -2.60 10.34 2.02
C MET A 78 -2.59 11.83 1.63
N GLU A 79 -1.59 12.26 0.86
CA GLU A 79 -1.54 13.62 0.29
C GLU A 79 -2.76 13.89 -0.60
N ALA A 80 -3.07 12.98 -1.53
CA ALA A 80 -4.23 13.11 -2.42
C ALA A 80 -5.55 13.20 -1.64
N VAL A 81 -5.69 12.43 -0.57
CA VAL A 81 -6.87 12.44 0.31
C VAL A 81 -6.98 13.77 1.06
N SER A 82 -5.86 14.30 1.58
CA SER A 82 -5.84 15.59 2.28
C SER A 82 -6.19 16.75 1.35
N TYR A 83 -5.76 16.70 0.08
CA TYR A 83 -6.12 17.69 -0.91
C TYR A 83 -7.60 17.56 -1.37
N GLY A 84 -8.17 16.35 -1.34
CA GLY A 84 -9.58 16.11 -1.65
C GLY A 84 -9.90 15.88 -3.13
N ASP A 85 -8.90 15.63 -3.99
CA ASP A 85 -9.14 15.36 -5.41
C ASP A 85 -9.57 13.91 -5.65
N ARG A 86 -10.89 13.72 -5.79
CA ARG A 86 -11.52 12.40 -6.03
C ARG A 86 -10.94 11.66 -7.24
N GLN A 87 -10.55 12.36 -8.30
CA GLN A 87 -10.03 11.72 -9.51
C GLN A 87 -8.63 11.15 -9.25
N ILE A 88 -7.74 11.96 -8.67
CA ILE A 88 -6.39 11.51 -8.29
C ILE A 88 -6.45 10.37 -7.29
N ILE A 89 -7.31 10.47 -6.26
CA ILE A 89 -7.50 9.41 -5.26
C ILE A 89 -7.92 8.09 -5.94
N THR A 90 -8.86 8.15 -6.87
CA THR A 90 -9.35 6.95 -7.58
C THR A 90 -8.26 6.33 -8.45
N GLU A 91 -7.52 7.16 -9.21
CA GLU A 91 -6.38 6.74 -10.02
C GLU A 91 -5.31 6.05 -9.16
N MET A 92 -4.96 6.68 -8.05
CA MET A 92 -3.91 6.22 -7.16
C MET A 92 -4.31 4.93 -6.42
N LEU A 93 -5.57 4.78 -6.01
CA LEU A 93 -6.09 3.52 -5.43
C LEU A 93 -6.03 2.36 -6.42
N ARG A 94 -6.33 2.60 -7.70
CA ARG A 94 -6.20 1.57 -8.73
C ARG A 94 -4.73 1.18 -8.92
N LYS A 95 -3.82 2.15 -8.96
CA LYS A 95 -2.37 1.89 -9.04
C LYS A 95 -1.85 1.15 -7.80
N LEU A 96 -2.32 1.49 -6.61
CA LEU A 96 -2.01 0.79 -5.36
C LEU A 96 -2.39 -0.69 -5.43
N LYS A 97 -3.63 -0.99 -5.85
CA LYS A 97 -4.11 -2.37 -6.02
C LYS A 97 -3.27 -3.14 -7.04
N ALA A 98 -2.93 -2.51 -8.17
CA ALA A 98 -2.09 -3.12 -9.20
C ALA A 98 -0.68 -3.44 -8.68
N GLN A 99 -0.02 -2.48 -8.02
CA GLN A 99 1.31 -2.66 -7.42
C GLN A 99 1.32 -3.72 -6.31
N SER A 100 0.23 -3.86 -5.55
CA SER A 100 0.12 -4.91 -4.53
C SER A 100 -0.03 -6.31 -5.14
N ARG A 101 -0.76 -6.42 -6.26
CA ARG A 101 -0.94 -7.69 -6.99
C ARG A 101 0.35 -8.16 -7.66
N THR A 102 1.14 -7.25 -8.22
CA THR A 102 2.43 -7.62 -8.80
C THR A 102 3.39 -8.14 -7.73
N GLY A 103 3.40 -7.51 -6.55
CA GLY A 103 4.18 -7.97 -5.39
C GLY A 103 3.77 -9.35 -4.87
N ILE A 104 2.47 -9.68 -4.87
CA ILE A 104 2.04 -11.03 -4.46
C ILE A 104 2.34 -12.07 -5.53
N SER A 105 2.26 -11.68 -6.81
CA SER A 105 2.52 -12.60 -7.93
C SER A 105 3.99 -13.02 -8.00
N SER A 106 4.93 -12.13 -7.65
CA SER A 106 6.35 -12.48 -7.61
C SER A 106 6.69 -13.44 -6.45
N ARG A 107 6.00 -13.31 -5.31
CA ARG A 107 6.19 -14.19 -4.13
C ARG A 107 5.39 -15.48 -4.20
N LYS A 108 4.39 -15.56 -5.07
CA LYS A 108 3.48 -16.70 -5.20
C LYS A 108 4.19 -18.04 -5.36
N PRO A 109 5.22 -18.21 -6.22
CA PRO A 109 5.90 -19.50 -6.36
C PRO A 109 6.58 -19.95 -5.08
N HIS A 110 7.22 -19.01 -4.36
CA HIS A 110 7.88 -19.30 -3.10
C HIS A 110 6.87 -19.71 -2.01
N LEU A 111 5.73 -19.01 -1.92
CA LEU A 111 4.66 -19.35 -0.98
C LEU A 111 4.05 -20.72 -1.29
N ILE A 112 3.83 -21.04 -2.57
CA ILE A 112 3.34 -22.37 -2.98
C ILE A 112 4.32 -23.45 -2.54
N LYS A 113 5.62 -23.26 -2.80
CA LYS A 113 6.65 -24.21 -2.35
C LYS A 113 6.64 -24.39 -0.83
N MET A 114 6.55 -23.29 -0.06
CA MET A 114 6.43 -23.38 1.40
C MET A 114 5.18 -24.15 1.84
N MET A 115 4.05 -23.98 1.15
CA MET A 115 2.82 -24.72 1.43
C MET A 115 2.91 -26.21 1.07
N GLU A 116 3.73 -26.57 0.08
CA GLU A 116 4.05 -27.95 -0.26
C GLU A 116 4.99 -28.59 0.77
N ASP A 117 5.99 -27.84 1.23
CA ASP A 117 6.97 -28.28 2.23
C ASP A 117 6.33 -28.47 3.62
N ILE A 118 5.38 -27.60 3.99
CA ILE A 118 4.57 -27.78 5.21
C ILE A 118 3.66 -28.99 4.99
N GLY A 119 3.72 -30.00 5.85
CA GLY A 119 2.81 -31.15 5.79
C GLY A 119 1.34 -30.77 5.95
N ASP A 120 0.43 -31.67 5.63
CA ASP A 120 -1.01 -31.45 5.85
C ASP A 120 -1.32 -31.38 7.34
N PHE A 121 -2.16 -30.42 7.75
CA PHE A 121 -2.47 -30.21 9.15
C PHE A 121 -3.91 -29.72 9.36
N TYR A 122 -4.37 -29.95 10.59
CA TYR A 122 -5.58 -29.39 11.14
C TYR A 122 -5.22 -28.61 12.40
N LEU A 123 -5.75 -27.39 12.53
CA LEU A 123 -5.58 -26.55 13.70
C LEU A 123 -6.95 -25.99 14.12
N GLU A 124 -7.29 -26.15 15.39
CA GLU A 124 -8.47 -25.54 16.00
C GLU A 124 -8.01 -24.55 17.06
N LEU A 125 -8.26 -23.26 16.82
CA LEU A 125 -7.98 -22.17 17.75
C LEU A 125 -9.28 -21.77 18.42
N LYS A 126 -9.35 -21.96 19.74
CA LYS A 126 -10.46 -21.52 20.57
C LYS A 126 -10.05 -20.30 21.38
N TRP A 127 -10.88 -19.28 21.37
CA TRP A 127 -10.67 -18.06 22.13
C TRP A 127 -11.88 -17.81 23.01
N ASP A 128 -11.64 -17.75 24.31
CA ASP A 128 -12.63 -17.35 25.31
C ASP A 128 -12.32 -15.93 25.74
N PHE A 129 -13.24 -15.00 25.50
CA PHE A 129 -13.09 -13.64 25.96
C PHE A 129 -13.49 -13.55 27.43
N GLN A 130 -12.54 -13.19 28.29
CA GLN A 130 -12.76 -12.99 29.72
C GLN A 130 -12.75 -11.50 30.05
N SER A 131 -13.74 -11.06 30.82
CA SER A 131 -13.80 -9.71 31.39
C SER A 131 -13.65 -9.77 32.91
N TRP A 132 -12.95 -8.76 33.44
CA TRP A 132 -12.86 -8.49 34.88
C TRP A 132 -14.19 -7.94 35.45
N ILE A 133 -15.10 -7.51 34.58
CA ILE A 133 -16.42 -7.00 34.96
C ILE A 133 -17.33 -8.21 35.27
N PRO A 134 -17.97 -8.26 36.45
CA PRO A 134 -18.90 -9.35 36.81
C PRO A 134 -19.98 -9.55 35.76
N LEU A 135 -20.33 -10.82 35.48
CA LEU A 135 -21.36 -11.27 34.52
C LEU A 135 -21.09 -10.99 33.04
N LEU A 136 -20.18 -10.07 32.69
CA LEU A 136 -19.87 -9.71 31.31
C LEU A 136 -19.22 -10.87 30.55
N SER A 137 -18.39 -11.69 31.22
CA SER A 137 -17.82 -12.92 30.65
C SER A 137 -18.86 -13.97 30.22
N ARG A 138 -20.12 -13.88 30.68
CA ARG A 138 -21.20 -14.77 30.23
C ARG A 138 -21.91 -14.30 28.96
N MET A 139 -21.65 -13.06 28.54
CA MET A 139 -22.24 -12.45 27.34
C MET A 139 -21.22 -12.20 26.23
N LEU A 140 -19.95 -12.54 26.49
CA LEU A 140 -18.93 -12.47 25.47
C LEU A 140 -18.99 -13.74 24.60
N PRO A 141 -18.93 -13.60 23.27
CA PRO A 141 -18.96 -14.74 22.37
C PRO A 141 -17.74 -15.62 22.61
N SER A 142 -17.84 -16.90 22.26
CA SER A 142 -16.67 -17.76 22.10
C SER A 142 -16.38 -17.90 20.61
N ASP A 143 -15.11 -17.72 20.24
CA ASP A 143 -14.72 -17.80 18.84
C ASP A 143 -13.90 -19.05 18.59
N VAL A 144 -14.32 -19.83 17.60
CA VAL A 144 -13.59 -21.01 17.13
C VAL A 144 -13.15 -20.77 15.70
N CYS A 145 -11.83 -20.79 15.49
CA CYS A 145 -11.22 -20.75 14.17
C CYS A 145 -10.62 -22.12 13.85
N GLN A 146 -11.18 -22.78 12.85
CA GLN A 146 -10.69 -24.06 12.33
C GLN A 146 -9.93 -23.83 11.04
N ILE A 147 -8.68 -24.29 10.99
CA ILE A 147 -7.79 -24.18 9.84
C ILE A 147 -7.46 -25.58 9.35
N TYR A 148 -7.84 -25.85 8.11
CA TYR A 148 -7.58 -27.10 7.41
C TYR A 148 -6.62 -26.83 6.27
N LYS A 149 -5.49 -27.51 6.26
CA LYS A 149 -4.50 -27.43 5.18
C LYS A 149 -4.35 -28.79 4.51
N LYS A 150 -4.49 -28.81 3.17
CA LYS A 150 -4.26 -30.00 2.33
C LYS A 150 -3.52 -29.63 1.05
N GLY A 151 -2.30 -30.12 0.86
CA GLY A 151 -1.43 -29.72 -0.24
C GLY A 151 -1.24 -28.19 -0.26
N THR A 152 -1.59 -27.53 -1.37
CA THR A 152 -1.55 -26.07 -1.49
C THR A 152 -2.88 -25.39 -1.14
N GLN A 153 -3.87 -26.16 -0.68
CA GLN A 153 -5.17 -25.64 -0.29
C GLN A 153 -5.19 -25.34 1.21
N LEU A 154 -5.63 -24.14 1.55
CA LEU A 154 -5.88 -23.70 2.91
C LEU A 154 -7.35 -23.29 3.02
N ARG A 155 -8.08 -23.90 3.95
CA ARG A 155 -9.45 -23.53 4.31
C ARG A 155 -9.46 -23.04 5.75
N MET A 156 -10.07 -21.90 5.97
CA MET A 156 -10.29 -21.32 7.29
C MET A 156 -11.80 -21.17 7.48
N ASP A 157 -12.34 -21.87 8.47
CA ASP A 157 -13.73 -21.74 8.89
C ASP A 157 -13.73 -21.03 10.24
N THR A 158 -14.38 -19.87 10.33
CA THR A 158 -14.56 -19.14 11.58
C THR A 158 -16.01 -19.24 12.01
N THR A 159 -16.24 -19.70 13.23
CA THR A 159 -17.56 -19.69 13.85
C THR A 159 -17.53 -18.69 15.00
N LEU A 160 -18.45 -17.73 14.95
CA LEU A 160 -18.72 -16.84 16.07
C LEU A 160 -19.86 -17.47 16.87
N ALA A 161 -19.53 -18.15 17.96
CA ALA A 161 -20.51 -18.84 18.78
C ALA A 161 -21.00 -17.91 19.89
N ASP A 162 -22.31 -17.94 20.14
CA ASP A 162 -22.97 -17.37 21.32
C ASP A 162 -23.10 -15.84 21.42
N PHE A 163 -23.97 -15.28 20.57
CA PHE A 163 -24.84 -14.18 21.01
C PHE A 163 -26.20 -14.77 21.41
N LYS A 164 -26.32 -15.32 22.61
CA LYS A 164 -27.62 -15.70 23.19
C LYS A 164 -28.07 -14.68 24.22
#